data_AF-A0A7S3W5U6-F1
#
_entry.id   AF-A0A7S3W5U6-F1
#
_cell.length_a   1.000
_cell.length_b   1.000
_cell.length_c   1.000
_cell.angle_alpha   90.00
_cell.angle_beta   90.00
_cell.angle_gamma   90.00
#
_symmetry.space_group_name_H-M   'P 1'
#
loop_
_entity.id
_entity.type
_entity.pdbx_description
1 polymer ?
#
loop_
_entity_poly.entity_id
_entity_poly.type
_entity_poly.pdbx_seq_one_letter_code
_entity_poly.pdbx_strand_id
1 'polypeptide(L)'
;PQVITKPMDLLTVSTNLEQGKYATVAEVRRDIDLIWQNCQDFNGATSWLGDHAETLRQFTQKKFAQAAIPDSAPISYTASGSQSPGRQRKSAPLPPVGRPLPPSQPV
;
A
#
# COMPACT_ATOMS: atom_id res chain seq x y z
N PRO A 1 -9.91 12.77 -17.67
CA PRO A 1 -8.77 11.87 -17.98
C PRO A 1 -8.35 11.08 -16.74
N GLN A 2 -8.34 9.75 -16.82
CA GLN A 2 -7.80 8.90 -15.75
C GLN A 2 -6.29 8.76 -15.99
N VAL A 3 -5.48 9.41 -15.15
CA VAL A 3 -4.01 9.41 -15.28
C VAL A 3 -3.41 8.06 -14.88
N ILE A 4 -3.94 7.43 -13.83
CA ILE A 4 -3.49 6.13 -13.32
C ILE A 4 -4.46 5.03 -13.72
N THR A 5 -3.99 4.09 -14.54
CA THR A 5 -4.80 3.00 -15.12
C THR A 5 -4.99 1.82 -14.17
N LYS A 6 -4.00 1.54 -13.31
CA LYS A 6 -4.07 0.48 -12.29
C LYS A 6 -3.68 1.06 -10.91
N PRO A 7 -4.64 1.54 -10.11
CA PRO A 7 -4.37 1.99 -8.75
C PRO A 7 -3.78 0.88 -7.88
N MET A 8 -2.86 1.23 -7.00
CA MET A 8 -2.27 0.32 -6.01
C MET A 8 -1.72 1.12 -4.83
N ASP A 9 -1.73 0.53 -3.64
CA ASP A 9 -1.17 1.10 -2.41
C ASP A 9 -0.69 -0.02 -1.47
N LEU A 10 0.09 0.33 -0.44
CA LEU A 10 0.71 -0.65 0.45
C LEU A 10 -0.30 -1.42 1.31
N LEU A 11 -1.43 -0.81 1.69
CA LEU A 11 -2.48 -1.49 2.44
C LEU A 11 -3.18 -2.53 1.54
N THR A 12 -3.41 -2.20 0.27
CA THR A 12 -3.91 -3.15 -0.72
C THR A 12 -2.93 -4.31 -0.95
N VAL A 13 -1.63 -4.05 -1.09
CA VAL A 13 -0.61 -5.12 -1.20
C VAL A 13 -0.61 -6.02 0.04
N SER A 14 -0.64 -5.46 1.25
CA SER A 14 -0.70 -6.23 2.51
C SER A 14 -1.96 -7.10 2.55
N THR A 15 -3.12 -6.51 2.23
CA THR A 15 -4.40 -7.21 2.22
C THR A 15 -4.41 -8.35 1.20
N ASN A 16 -3.86 -8.12 0.00
CA ASN A 16 -3.78 -9.14 -1.04
C ASN A 16 -2.85 -10.29 -0.63
N LEU A 17 -1.75 -10.00 0.05
CA LEU A 17 -0.84 -11.01 0.59
C LEU A 17 -1.54 -11.84 1.68
N GLU A 18 -2.21 -11.20 2.64
CA GLU A 18 -2.96 -11.91 3.70
C GLU A 18 -4.11 -12.77 3.14
N GLN A 19 -4.73 -12.33 2.05
CA GLN A 19 -5.84 -13.02 1.38
C GLN A 19 -5.37 -14.09 0.38
N GLY A 20 -4.07 -14.36 0.27
CA GLY A 20 -3.59 -15.43 -0.60
C GLY A 20 -3.59 -15.10 -2.09
N LYS A 21 -3.59 -13.82 -2.48
CA LYS A 21 -3.81 -13.42 -3.89
C LYS A 21 -2.57 -13.44 -4.77
N TYR A 22 -1.38 -13.65 -4.21
CA TYR A 22 -0.13 -13.69 -4.96
C TYR A 22 0.39 -15.12 -5.08
N ALA A 23 0.59 -15.66 -6.28
CA ALA A 23 1.18 -16.98 -6.40
C ALA A 23 2.69 -16.95 -6.10
N THR A 24 3.36 -15.86 -6.48
CA THR A 24 4.83 -15.76 -6.48
C THR A 24 5.33 -14.46 -5.87
N VAL A 25 6.59 -14.45 -5.43
CA VAL A 25 7.29 -13.24 -4.95
C VAL A 25 7.33 -12.14 -6.03
N ALA A 26 7.47 -12.53 -7.30
CA ALA A 26 7.44 -11.61 -8.43
C ALA A 26 6.15 -10.77 -8.49
N GLU A 27 5.00 -11.34 -8.11
CA GLU A 27 3.73 -10.63 -8.14
C GLU A 27 3.62 -9.58 -7.04
N VAL A 28 4.12 -9.88 -5.83
CA VAL A 28 4.22 -8.92 -4.73
C VAL A 28 5.14 -7.76 -5.13
N ARG A 29 6.33 -8.08 -5.66
CA ARG A 29 7.30 -7.07 -6.13
C ARG A 29 6.67 -6.16 -7.18
N ARG A 30 5.96 -6.73 -8.16
CA ARG A 30 5.33 -5.99 -9.25
C ARG A 30 4.31 -4.97 -8.75
N ASP A 31 3.46 -5.34 -7.80
CA ASP A 31 2.47 -4.41 -7.26
C ASP A 31 3.14 -3.34 -6.37
N ILE A 32 4.23 -3.66 -5.67
CA ILE A 32 5.04 -2.64 -4.96
C ILE A 32 5.68 -1.65 -5.94
N ASP A 33 6.30 -2.13 -7.02
CA ASP A 33 6.92 -1.27 -8.03
C ASP A 33 5.90 -0.39 -8.75
N LEU A 34 4.66 -0.87 -8.90
CA LEU A 34 3.54 -0.13 -9.46
C LEU A 34 3.12 1.05 -8.58
N ILE A 35 3.20 0.93 -7.24
CA ILE A 35 2.93 2.06 -6.33
C ILE A 35 3.90 3.21 -6.63
N TRP A 36 5.18 2.89 -6.81
CA TRP A 36 6.21 3.88 -7.09
C TRP A 36 6.04 4.48 -8.50
N GLN A 37 5.71 3.65 -9.49
CA GLN A 37 5.46 4.11 -10.85
C GLN A 37 4.27 5.06 -10.89
N ASN A 38 3.14 4.67 -10.30
CA ASN A 38 1.96 5.51 -10.23
C ASN A 38 2.22 6.83 -9.51
N CYS A 39 3.06 6.82 -8.46
CA CYS A 39 3.46 8.03 -7.77
C CYS A 39 4.20 8.98 -8.72
N GLN A 40 5.16 8.49 -9.50
CA GLN A 40 5.89 9.30 -10.47
C GLN A 40 5.02 9.75 -11.66
N ASP A 41 4.13 8.88 -12.16
CA ASP A 41 3.26 9.18 -13.30
C ASP A 41 2.24 10.28 -12.97
N PHE A 42 1.69 10.27 -11.74
CA PHE A 42 0.73 11.28 -11.31
C PHE A 42 1.40 12.57 -10.82
N ASN A 43 2.47 12.48 -10.03
CA ASN A 43 3.08 13.64 -9.37
C ASN A 43 4.25 14.25 -10.15
N GLY A 44 4.78 13.54 -11.16
CA GLY A 44 5.97 13.91 -11.92
C GLY A 44 7.26 13.39 -11.27
N ALA A 45 8.15 12.85 -12.09
CA ALA A 45 9.41 12.23 -11.66
C ALA A 45 10.38 13.21 -10.96
N THR A 46 10.32 14.51 -11.30
CA THR A 46 11.17 15.55 -10.70
C THR A 46 10.50 16.28 -9.53
N SER A 47 9.32 15.81 -9.09
CA SER A 47 8.66 16.36 -7.93
C SER A 47 9.25 15.79 -6.65
N TRP A 48 9.06 16.47 -5.51
CA TRP A 48 9.47 15.93 -4.22
C TRP A 48 8.88 14.53 -3.97
N LEU A 49 7.64 14.26 -4.40
CA LEU A 49 7.02 12.93 -4.29
C LEU A 49 7.66 11.91 -5.25
N GLY A 50 8.04 12.34 -6.45
CA GLY A 50 8.78 11.52 -7.41
C GLY A 50 10.14 11.06 -6.86
N ASP A 51 10.89 11.96 -6.24
CA ASP A 51 12.18 11.67 -5.59
C ASP A 51 12.01 10.67 -4.43
N HIS A 52 10.96 10.85 -3.61
CA HIS A 52 10.66 9.91 -2.53
C HIS A 52 10.25 8.53 -3.07
N ALA A 53 9.48 8.48 -4.16
CA ALA A 53 9.10 7.23 -4.82
C ALA A 53 10.33 6.48 -5.36
N GLU A 54 11.30 7.19 -5.94
CA GLU A 54 12.56 6.60 -6.41
C GLU A 54 13.40 6.06 -5.24
N THR A 55 13.50 6.83 -4.16
CA THR A 55 14.19 6.39 -2.93
C THR A 55 13.58 5.10 -2.38
N LEU A 56 12.25 5.02 -2.33
CA LEU A 56 11.53 3.83 -1.86
C LEU A 56 11.69 2.65 -2.82
N ARG A 57 11.66 2.88 -4.13
CA ARG A 57 11.91 1.85 -5.16
C ARG A 57 13.28 1.21 -4.97
N GLN A 58 14.33 2.00 -4.79
CA GLN A 58 15.68 1.50 -4.53
C GLN A 58 15.77 0.74 -3.21
N PHE A 59 15.12 1.25 -2.16
CA PHE A 59 15.06 0.57 -0.88
C PHE A 59 14.39 -0.80 -0.99
N THR A 60 13.22 -0.90 -1.64
CA THR A 60 12.51 -2.17 -1.80
C THR A 60 13.29 -3.14 -2.68
N GLN A 61 13.90 -2.68 -3.77
CA GLN A 61 14.76 -3.51 -4.62
C GLN A 61 15.93 -4.11 -3.83
N LYS A 62 16.59 -3.31 -3.00
CA LYS A 62 17.65 -3.77 -2.10
C LYS A 62 17.14 -4.80 -1.11
N LYS A 63 15.96 -4.60 -0.52
CA LYS A 63 15.37 -5.56 0.43
C LYS A 63 15.04 -6.89 -0.22
N PHE A 64 14.47 -6.87 -1.43
CA PHE A 64 14.22 -8.10 -2.18
C PHE A 64 15.52 -8.83 -2.54
N ALA A 65 16.56 -8.11 -2.97
CA ALA A 65 17.86 -8.71 -3.25
C ALA A 65 18.50 -9.33 -1.98
N GLN A 66 18.41 -8.64 -0.84
CA GLN A 66 18.91 -9.12 0.45
C GLN A 66 18.17 -10.36 0.97
N ALA A 67 16.88 -10.48 0.68
CA ALA A 67 16.11 -11.65 1.08
C ALA A 67 16.58 -12.93 0.37
N ALA A 68 17.28 -12.79 -0.78
CA ALA A 68 17.76 -13.91 -1.59
C ALA A 68 16.67 -14.93 -1.96
N ILE A 69 15.41 -14.46 -2.04
CA ILE A 69 14.27 -15.29 -2.43
C ILE A 69 14.10 -15.18 -3.95
N PRO A 70 14.06 -16.30 -4.69
CA PRO A 70 13.80 -16.28 -6.12
C PRO A 70 12.43 -15.65 -6.43
N ASP A 71 12.35 -14.88 -7.52
CA ASP A 71 11.09 -14.28 -7.97
C ASP A 71 10.01 -15.33 -8.26
N SER A 72 10.41 -16.54 -8.69
CA SER A 72 9.52 -17.68 -8.93
C SER A 72 9.13 -18.45 -7.67
N ALA A 73 9.67 -18.09 -6.50
CA ALA A 73 9.35 -18.79 -5.27
C ALA A 73 7.85 -18.63 -4.94
N PRO A 74 7.15 -19.72 -4.59
CA PRO A 74 5.75 -19.65 -4.21
C PRO A 74 5.61 -18.94 -2.86
N ILE A 75 4.55 -18.14 -2.71
CA ILE A 75 4.20 -17.59 -1.40
C ILE A 75 3.53 -18.69 -0.59
N SER A 76 4.15 -19.09 0.51
CA SER A 76 3.56 -20.04 1.44
C SER A 76 2.57 -19.33 2.36
N TYR A 77 1.29 -19.42 2.03
CA TYR A 77 0.20 -19.09 2.93
C TYR A 77 0.01 -20.24 3.91
N THR A 78 0.91 -20.40 4.88
CA THR A 78 0.57 -21.31 5.98
C THR A 78 -0.73 -20.79 6.58
N ALA A 79 -1.72 -21.68 6.69
CA ALA A 79 -2.98 -21.36 7.32
C ALA A 79 -2.72 -21.06 8.80
N SER A 80 -2.24 -19.86 9.12
CA SER A 80 -2.33 -19.28 10.46
C SER A 80 -3.78 -18.83 10.68
N GLY A 81 -4.69 -19.77 10.49
CA GLY A 81 -6.10 -19.73 10.82
C GLY A 81 -6.35 -20.68 11.98
N SER A 82 -5.66 -20.47 13.10
CA SER A 82 -6.09 -20.98 14.40
C SER A 82 -5.88 -19.92 15.47
N GLN A 83 -6.95 -19.16 15.70
CA GLN A 83 -7.26 -18.38 16.90
C GLN A 83 -6.30 -17.25 17.27
N SER A 84 -6.63 -16.03 16.84
CA SER A 84 -6.56 -14.91 17.77
C SER A 84 -7.88 -14.89 18.57
N PRO A 85 -7.85 -14.83 19.92
CA PRO A 85 -9.07 -14.59 20.69
C PRO A 85 -9.63 -13.25 20.23
N GLY A 86 -10.93 -13.24 19.88
CA GLY A 86 -11.59 -12.06 19.36
C GLY A 86 -11.26 -10.84 20.22
N ARG A 87 -10.51 -9.89 19.64
CA ARG A 87 -10.48 -8.55 20.19
C ARG A 87 -11.87 -7.99 19.93
N GLN A 88 -12.74 -8.07 20.93
CA GLN A 88 -13.95 -7.27 20.96
C GLN A 88 -13.52 -5.82 20.75
N ARG A 89 -13.63 -5.33 19.51
CA ARG A 89 -13.74 -3.91 19.26
C ARG A 89 -15.07 -3.53 19.92
N LYS A 90 -15.00 -3.06 21.16
CA LYS A 90 -16.06 -2.21 21.70
C LYS A 90 -16.19 -1.07 20.68
N SER A 91 -17.29 -1.06 19.95
CA SER A 91 -17.68 0.07 19.11
C SER A 91 -17.88 1.25 20.04
N ALA A 92 -16.87 2.11 20.15
CA ALA A 92 -17.10 3.46 20.66
C ALA A 92 -18.04 4.16 19.67
N PRO A 93 -19.12 4.82 20.13
CA PRO A 93 -19.96 5.61 19.25
C PRO A 93 -19.12 6.70 18.59
N LEU A 94 -19.33 6.91 17.29
CA LEU A 94 -18.80 8.09 16.61
C LEU A 94 -19.25 9.35 17.37
N PRO A 95 -18.37 10.34 17.62
CA PRO A 95 -18.81 11.62 18.13
C PRO A 95 -19.79 12.26 17.11
N PRO A 96 -20.84 12.96 17.55
CA PRO A 96 -21.79 13.59 16.64
C PRO A 96 -21.07 14.59 15.75
N VAL A 97 -21.31 14.48 14.44
CA VAL A 97 -20.89 15.46 13.44
C VAL A 97 -21.60 16.77 13.76
N GLY A 98 -20.83 17.76 14.21
CA GLY A 98 -21.40 19.05 14.59
C GLY A 98 -20.34 20.05 15.00
N ARG A 99 -19.53 20.52 14.04
CA ARG A 99 -18.93 21.85 14.16
C ARG A 99 -19.28 22.65 12.91
N PRO A 100 -19.97 23.80 13.03
CA PRO A 100 -20.15 24.69 11.90
C PRO A 100 -18.78 25.18 11.41
N LEU A 101 -18.63 25.27 10.09
CA LEU A 101 -17.54 26.01 9.47
C LEU A 101 -17.55 27.47 9.99
N PRO A 102 -16.40 28.07 10.33
CA PRO A 102 -16.35 29.49 10.63
C PRO A 102 -16.73 30.29 9.37
N PRO A 103 -17.45 31.43 9.51
CA PRO A 103 -17.82 32.24 8.37
C PRO A 103 -16.56 32.81 7.69
N SER A 104 -16.55 32.74 6.35
CA SER A 104 -15.56 33.38 5.51
C SER A 104 -15.51 34.88 5.83
N GLN A 105 -14.33 35.40 6.18
CA GLN A 105 -14.17 36.85 6.26
C GLN A 105 -14.20 37.44 4.85
N PRO A 106 -14.91 38.56 4.63
CA PRO A 106 -14.87 39.26 3.36
C PRO A 106 -13.52 39.98 3.20
N VAL A 107 -13.14 40.14 1.93
CA VAL A 107 -11.96 40.90 1.45
C VAL A 107 -12.08 42.37 1.83
#